data_AF-A0A1A8MSA1-F1
#
_entry.id   AF-A0A1A8MSA1-F1
#
_cell.length_a   1.000
_cell.length_b   1.000
_cell.length_c   1.000
_cell.angle_alpha   90.00
_cell.angle_beta   90.00
_cell.angle_gamma   90.00
#
_symmetry.space_group_name_H-M   'P 1'
#
loop_
_entity.id
_entity.type
_entity.pdbx_description
1 polymer ?
#
loop_
_entity_poly.entity_id
_entity_poly.type
_entity_poly.pdbx_seq_one_letter_code
_entity_poly.pdbx_strand_id
1 'polypeptide(L)'
;MNLLPRTAEEFSSAEYWEKFFKKRGEKAFEWYGDYNKLCGVLHKYIKVTDKVLVVGCGNSELSEQLYDVGYKHLMNIDISETVVTHMSQRNAERRPGLLFHQVDATQTPYEDVSYQAALDKGTLDAMASQEEGVLAEKMLTEVSRVLCVGGRYICVTLAQESVIRLAVEHFVQLGWAVRLHCLQEERGAEEEDSFALPIFVLVCTKFRQPMPMPILEMCIGDDGAPVRHTQVNELLSSVREYQAYSVLRKRLRTSTDPGSNLSLTLCHVKTGLPRYTLTVQDCPPGAKVPRSNQFAIFIVPQGSETAWLYSSIEGRKQLAASANFRRLVIVLMHRNQEYTDMQAVQSELSPVVMDLAPPGMPTNQQVPFLSVGGDLGWREDVSRGVSRLSGEYCVENVRGEDGELYRRLVFLSNVALVQSESRLVSSNTASSQRKNKKKVKTASAAVTSPPPLSVDSGFLCCAHHEVMVAGLTVLGVGMPQNKGVFVC
;
A
#
# COMPACT_ATOMS: atom_id res chain seq x y z
N MET A 1 35.35 0.49 12.18
CA MET A 1 34.54 1.31 13.11
C MET A 1 33.37 1.87 12.33
N ASN A 2 32.13 1.73 12.82
CA ASN A 2 30.97 2.38 12.19
C ASN A 2 31.11 3.90 12.36
N LEU A 3 31.34 4.59 11.24
CA LEU A 3 31.49 6.04 11.15
C LEU A 3 30.14 6.76 10.96
N LEU A 4 29.01 6.05 11.00
CA LEU A 4 27.69 6.65 10.80
C LEU A 4 27.14 7.25 12.10
N PRO A 5 26.34 8.34 12.01
CA PRO A 5 25.77 8.99 13.17
C PRO A 5 24.82 8.04 13.88
N ARG A 6 24.83 8.05 15.21
CA ARG A 6 24.00 7.19 16.05
C ARG A 6 22.83 7.93 16.67
N THR A 7 22.91 9.26 16.74
CA THR A 7 21.86 10.10 17.31
C THR A 7 21.51 11.23 16.35
N ALA A 8 20.35 11.84 16.59
CA ALA A 8 19.85 12.96 15.83
C ALA A 8 20.76 14.19 15.96
N GLU A 9 21.35 14.39 17.13
CA GLU A 9 22.28 15.50 17.43
C GLU A 9 23.64 15.30 16.74
N GLU A 10 24.11 14.06 16.58
CA GLU A 10 25.29 13.78 15.77
C GLU A 10 25.03 14.06 14.30
N PHE A 11 23.86 13.69 13.78
CA PHE A 11 23.52 13.81 12.37
C PHE A 11 23.42 15.28 11.89
N SER A 12 22.99 16.19 12.76
CA SER A 12 22.87 17.61 12.48
C SER A 12 24.14 18.43 12.77
N SER A 13 25.15 17.83 13.41
CA SER A 13 26.30 18.57 13.94
C SER A 13 27.38 18.83 12.89
N ALA A 14 27.72 20.11 12.69
CA ALA A 14 28.86 20.52 11.86
C ALA A 14 30.19 19.88 12.31
N GLU A 15 30.43 19.83 13.63
CA GLU A 15 31.64 19.21 14.17
C GLU A 15 31.72 17.71 13.91
N TYR A 16 30.57 17.03 13.95
CA TYR A 16 30.48 15.61 13.66
C TYR A 16 30.91 15.32 12.22
N TRP A 17 30.36 16.06 11.26
CA TRP A 17 30.68 15.90 9.84
C TRP A 17 32.14 16.24 9.53
N GLU A 18 32.67 17.29 10.15
CA GLU A 18 34.09 17.64 10.04
C GLU A 18 34.99 16.49 10.55
N LYS A 19 34.64 15.85 11.66
CA LYS A 19 35.36 14.67 12.19
C LYS A 19 35.15 13.43 11.30
N PHE A 20 33.97 13.26 10.72
CA PHE A 20 33.64 12.17 9.81
C PHE A 20 34.51 12.22 8.55
N PHE A 21 34.58 13.37 7.88
CA PHE A 21 35.36 13.52 6.66
C PHE A 21 36.87 13.40 6.91
N LYS A 22 37.38 13.92 8.04
CA LYS A 22 38.78 13.69 8.46
C LYS A 22 39.14 12.22 8.64
N LYS A 23 38.20 11.40 9.14
CA LYS A 23 38.42 9.96 9.38
C LYS A 23 38.20 9.09 8.15
N ARG A 24 37.27 9.47 7.29
CA ARG A 24 36.86 8.66 6.13
C ARG A 24 37.89 8.69 4.99
N GLY A 25 38.57 9.81 4.80
CA GLY A 25 39.50 10.00 3.69
C GLY A 25 38.78 10.13 2.34
N GLU A 26 39.42 9.69 1.27
CA GLU A 26 39.04 10.06 -0.11
C GLU A 26 37.86 9.28 -0.70
N LYS A 27 37.51 8.12 -0.11
CA LYS A 27 36.47 7.24 -0.65
C LYS A 27 35.09 7.89 -0.51
N ALA A 28 34.43 8.05 -1.65
CA ALA A 28 33.08 8.62 -1.75
C ALA A 28 32.08 7.94 -0.81
N PHE A 29 31.05 8.70 -0.42
CA PHE A 29 29.92 8.21 0.33
C PHE A 29 28.61 8.65 -0.31
N GLU A 30 27.73 7.69 -0.53
CA GLU A 30 26.43 7.95 -1.13
C GLU A 30 25.32 7.71 -0.12
N TRP A 31 24.65 8.80 0.27
CA TRP A 31 23.32 8.74 0.86
C TRP A 31 22.27 8.54 -0.22
N TYR A 32 21.32 7.65 0.06
CA TYR A 32 20.05 7.50 -0.69
C TYR A 32 20.21 7.25 -2.20
N GLY A 33 21.20 6.44 -2.56
CA GLY A 33 21.45 6.02 -3.93
C GLY A 33 22.51 6.87 -4.65
N ASP A 34 23.04 6.28 -5.71
CA ASP A 34 24.00 6.92 -6.61
C ASP A 34 23.28 7.63 -7.77
N TYR A 35 24.05 8.25 -8.67
CA TYR A 35 23.49 8.93 -9.84
C TYR A 35 22.61 8.03 -10.71
N ASN A 36 22.96 6.76 -10.91
CA ASN A 36 22.20 5.87 -11.79
C ASN A 36 20.76 5.67 -11.29
N LYS A 37 20.58 5.58 -9.96
CA LYS A 37 19.25 5.48 -9.35
C LYS A 37 18.44 6.78 -9.41
N LEU A 38 19.12 7.93 -9.50
CA LEU A 38 18.50 9.24 -9.38
C LEU A 38 18.33 9.98 -10.73
N CYS A 39 19.12 9.63 -11.74
CA CYS A 39 19.27 10.43 -12.95
C CYS A 39 17.96 10.64 -13.73
N GLY A 40 17.07 9.64 -13.75
CA GLY A 40 15.78 9.74 -14.42
C GLY A 40 14.95 10.91 -13.89
N VAL A 41 14.82 11.02 -12.57
CA VAL A 41 14.10 12.14 -11.93
C VAL A 41 14.89 13.45 -12.02
N LEU A 42 16.20 13.42 -11.79
CA LEU A 42 17.01 14.65 -11.80
C LEU A 42 16.97 15.34 -13.18
N HIS A 43 17.12 14.57 -14.27
CA HIS A 43 17.09 15.10 -15.64
C HIS A 43 15.72 15.64 -16.05
N LYS A 44 14.65 15.18 -15.40
CA LYS A 44 13.28 15.67 -15.62
C LYS A 44 13.05 17.07 -15.06
N TYR A 45 13.74 17.41 -13.97
CA TYR A 45 13.49 18.64 -13.22
C TYR A 45 14.61 19.68 -13.28
N ILE A 46 15.81 19.27 -13.69
CA ILE A 46 16.98 20.12 -13.85
C ILE A 46 17.37 20.11 -15.32
N LYS A 47 17.50 21.28 -15.94
CA LYS A 47 18.02 21.40 -17.30
C LYS A 47 19.54 21.55 -17.27
N VAL A 48 20.22 21.07 -18.31
CA VAL A 48 21.68 21.20 -18.45
C VAL A 48 22.19 22.65 -18.42
N THR A 49 21.33 23.61 -18.75
CA THR A 49 21.62 25.05 -18.74
C THR A 49 21.31 25.74 -17.41
N ASP A 50 20.63 25.06 -16.48
CA ASP A 50 20.20 25.66 -15.21
C ASP A 50 21.42 25.92 -14.32
N LYS A 51 21.40 27.05 -13.60
CA LYS A 51 22.28 27.25 -12.43
C LYS A 51 21.71 26.46 -11.26
N VAL A 52 22.49 25.51 -10.76
CA VAL A 52 22.09 24.60 -9.67
C VAL A 52 22.92 24.87 -8.42
N LEU A 53 22.25 25.11 -7.31
CA LEU A 53 22.85 25.11 -5.98
C LEU A 53 22.72 23.72 -5.37
N VAL A 54 23.82 23.01 -5.16
CA VAL A 54 23.85 21.71 -4.47
C VAL A 54 24.12 21.97 -2.99
N VAL A 55 23.11 21.74 -2.16
CA VAL A 55 23.14 22.00 -0.71
C VAL A 55 23.65 20.77 0.03
N GLY A 56 24.62 20.96 0.93
CA GLY A 56 25.26 19.90 1.71
C GLY A 56 25.85 18.79 0.84
N CYS A 57 26.74 19.17 -0.09
CA CYS A 57 27.24 18.27 -1.12
C CYS A 57 28.03 17.07 -0.58
N GLY A 58 28.61 17.19 0.61
CA GLY A 58 29.49 16.18 1.20
C GLY A 58 30.58 15.75 0.22
N ASN A 59 30.92 14.45 0.25
CA ASN A 59 31.87 13.83 -0.69
C ASN A 59 31.17 12.89 -1.69
N SER A 60 29.92 13.20 -2.04
CA SER A 60 29.15 12.45 -3.05
C SER A 60 29.71 12.68 -4.45
N GLU A 61 29.64 11.65 -5.29
CA GLU A 61 30.00 11.73 -6.71
C GLU A 61 28.86 12.29 -7.58
N LEU A 62 27.68 12.56 -7.00
CA LEU A 62 26.51 12.99 -7.75
C LEU A 62 26.78 14.24 -8.60
N SER A 63 27.42 15.26 -8.03
CA SER A 63 27.76 16.49 -8.74
C SER A 63 28.83 16.27 -9.82
N GLU A 64 29.76 15.35 -9.59
CA GLU A 64 30.77 14.96 -10.57
C GLU A 64 30.13 14.27 -11.78
N GLN A 65 29.20 13.37 -11.53
CA GLN A 65 28.47 12.60 -12.56
C GLN A 65 27.51 13.51 -13.34
N LEU A 66 26.78 14.40 -12.66
CA LEU A 66 25.99 15.45 -13.32
C LEU A 66 26.87 16.34 -14.21
N TYR A 67 28.04 16.76 -13.72
CA TYR A 67 28.97 17.55 -14.52
C TYR A 67 29.43 16.80 -15.78
N ASP A 68 29.77 15.52 -15.64
CA ASP A 68 30.26 14.69 -16.74
C ASP A 68 29.21 14.48 -17.84
N VAL A 69 27.91 14.49 -17.51
CA VAL A 69 26.81 14.40 -18.48
C VAL A 69 26.30 15.76 -19.01
N GLY A 70 26.93 16.87 -18.61
CA GLY A 70 26.74 18.18 -19.26
C GLY A 70 26.21 19.32 -18.37
N TYR A 71 25.91 19.08 -17.09
CA TYR A 71 25.47 20.15 -16.18
C TYR A 71 26.68 20.97 -15.72
N LYS A 72 26.97 22.08 -16.40
CA LYS A 72 28.21 22.84 -16.19
C LYS A 72 28.10 23.98 -15.16
N HIS A 73 26.92 24.28 -14.67
CA HIS A 73 26.66 25.38 -13.74
C HIS A 73 26.24 24.88 -12.35
N LEU A 74 27.13 24.11 -11.72
CA LEU A 74 26.91 23.51 -10.39
C LEU A 74 27.74 24.27 -9.34
N MET A 75 27.05 24.87 -8.38
CA MET A 75 27.65 25.45 -7.17
C MET A 75 27.39 24.50 -6.00
N ASN A 76 28.42 23.86 -5.47
CA ASN A 76 28.31 22.91 -4.38
C ASN A 76 28.69 23.59 -3.06
N ILE A 77 27.84 23.47 -2.05
CA ILE A 77 28.11 24.03 -0.72
C ILE A 77 28.06 22.97 0.36
N ASP A 78 28.92 23.12 1.36
CA ASP A 78 28.91 22.31 2.58
C ASP A 78 29.42 23.13 3.77
N ILE A 79 29.03 22.75 4.98
CA ILE A 79 29.50 23.42 6.20
C ILE A 79 30.94 22.99 6.57
N SER A 80 31.37 21.80 6.12
CA SER A 80 32.69 21.24 6.39
C SER A 80 33.77 21.78 5.43
N GLU A 81 34.74 22.51 5.97
CA GLU A 81 35.92 22.96 5.21
C GLU A 81 36.73 21.78 4.66
N THR A 82 36.84 20.70 5.45
CA THR A 82 37.59 19.51 5.04
C THR A 82 37.02 18.91 3.76
N VAL A 83 35.70 18.74 3.68
CA VAL A 83 35.08 18.11 2.50
C VAL A 83 35.14 19.03 1.29
N VAL A 84 34.95 20.33 1.47
CA VAL A 84 35.06 21.33 0.40
C VAL A 84 36.46 21.35 -0.18
N THR A 85 37.49 21.36 0.67
CA THR A 85 38.90 21.35 0.23
C THR A 85 39.22 20.07 -0.55
N HIS A 86 38.81 18.92 0.00
CA HIS A 86 39.02 17.63 -0.64
C HIS A 86 38.33 17.54 -2.00
N MET A 87 37.05 17.92 -2.08
CA MET A 87 36.29 17.88 -3.33
C MET A 87 36.82 18.85 -4.38
N SER A 88 37.30 20.03 -3.96
CA SER A 88 37.95 21.00 -4.85
C SER A 88 39.23 20.42 -5.46
N GLN A 89 40.09 19.83 -4.63
CA GLN A 89 41.35 19.21 -5.09
C GLN A 89 41.10 18.03 -6.02
N ARG A 90 40.18 17.14 -5.63
CA ARG A 90 39.77 15.96 -6.41
C ARG A 90 39.28 16.32 -7.82
N ASN A 91 38.66 17.49 -7.98
CA ASN A 91 38.04 17.93 -9.24
C ASN A 91 38.83 18.97 -10.02
N ALA A 92 39.92 19.52 -9.47
CA ALA A 92 40.64 20.66 -10.05
C ALA A 92 41.11 20.43 -11.49
N GLU A 93 41.65 19.25 -11.80
CA GLU A 93 42.16 18.94 -13.15
C GLU A 93 41.07 18.47 -14.11
N ARG A 94 40.21 17.55 -13.66
CA ARG A 94 39.22 16.88 -14.53
C ARG A 94 37.95 17.72 -14.74
N ARG A 95 37.55 18.52 -13.75
CA ARG A 95 36.28 19.26 -13.72
C ARG A 95 36.48 20.68 -13.20
N PRO A 96 37.33 21.50 -13.86
CA PRO A 96 37.70 22.84 -13.37
C PRO A 96 36.52 23.82 -13.22
N GLY A 97 35.37 23.54 -13.86
CA GLY A 97 34.14 24.33 -13.71
C GLY A 97 33.20 23.85 -12.60
N LEU A 98 33.54 22.79 -11.87
CA LEU A 98 32.75 22.27 -10.75
C LEU A 98 33.20 22.96 -9.46
N LEU A 99 32.38 23.87 -8.93
CA LEU A 99 32.75 24.76 -7.83
C LEU A 99 32.28 24.20 -6.49
N PHE A 100 33.11 24.33 -5.44
CA PHE A 100 32.81 23.93 -4.07
C PHE A 100 33.15 25.06 -3.10
N HIS A 101 32.22 25.50 -2.26
CA HIS A 101 32.44 26.55 -1.25
C HIS A 101 32.00 26.09 0.15
N GLN A 102 32.73 26.52 1.17
CA GLN A 102 32.30 26.36 2.55
C GLN A 102 31.23 27.42 2.87
N VAL A 103 29.99 26.99 3.07
CA VAL A 103 28.84 27.87 3.30
C VAL A 103 27.83 27.18 4.21
N ASP A 104 27.29 27.93 5.18
CA ASP A 104 26.12 27.52 5.97
C ASP A 104 24.85 27.68 5.11
N ALA A 105 24.13 26.57 4.89
CA ALA A 105 22.94 26.55 4.06
C ALA A 105 21.75 27.34 4.66
N THR A 106 21.78 27.67 5.95
CA THR A 106 20.77 28.52 6.60
C THR A 106 20.91 30.00 6.26
N GLN A 107 22.08 30.42 5.76
CA GLN A 107 22.36 31.80 5.38
C GLN A 107 23.49 31.84 4.34
N THR A 108 23.11 31.83 3.07
CA THR A 108 24.06 31.82 1.95
C THR A 108 24.45 33.25 1.54
N PRO A 109 25.64 33.45 0.94
CA PRO A 109 26.07 34.76 0.46
C PRO A 109 25.52 35.11 -0.93
N TYR A 110 24.62 34.30 -1.49
CA TYR A 110 24.16 34.45 -2.87
C TYR A 110 23.00 35.45 -2.97
N GLU A 111 22.86 36.10 -4.12
CA GLU A 111 21.75 37.03 -4.38
C GLU A 111 20.40 36.31 -4.44
N ASP A 112 19.33 37.04 -4.11
CA ASP A 112 17.96 36.59 -4.32
C ASP A 112 17.75 36.17 -5.78
N VAL A 113 16.95 35.13 -6.02
CA VAL A 113 16.47 34.80 -7.38
C VAL A 113 17.63 34.47 -8.36
N SER A 114 18.77 33.98 -7.85
CA SER A 114 19.99 33.72 -8.61
C SER A 114 20.11 32.29 -9.20
N TYR A 115 19.34 31.32 -8.69
CA TYR A 115 19.39 29.91 -9.11
C TYR A 115 18.07 29.42 -9.73
N GLN A 116 18.18 28.47 -10.66
CA GLN A 116 17.02 27.80 -11.29
C GLN A 116 16.67 26.50 -10.58
N ALA A 117 17.64 25.84 -9.95
CA ALA A 117 17.40 24.66 -9.14
C ALA A 117 18.25 24.65 -7.87
N ALA A 118 17.72 24.06 -6.81
CA ALA A 118 18.45 23.70 -5.62
C ALA A 118 18.32 22.18 -5.43
N LEU A 119 19.45 21.49 -5.29
CA LEU A 119 19.52 20.05 -5.14
C LEU A 119 20.02 19.71 -3.75
N ASP A 120 19.25 18.93 -3.01
CA ASP A 120 19.57 18.42 -1.67
C ASP A 120 19.54 16.88 -1.71
N LYS A 121 20.57 16.24 -1.14
CA LYS A 121 20.57 14.79 -0.93
C LYS A 121 20.92 14.46 0.52
N GLY A 122 19.88 14.39 1.34
CA GLY A 122 19.94 14.03 2.75
C GLY A 122 20.41 15.12 3.71
N THR A 123 20.63 16.34 3.23
CA THR A 123 20.93 17.49 4.08
C THR A 123 19.69 17.93 4.85
N LEU A 124 18.51 17.94 4.21
CA LEU A 124 17.25 18.19 4.90
C LEU A 124 17.02 17.18 6.04
N ASP A 125 17.28 15.89 5.82
CA ASP A 125 17.14 14.86 6.85
C ASP A 125 18.09 15.12 8.04
N ALA A 126 19.31 15.59 7.77
CA ALA A 126 20.28 15.97 8.79
C ALA A 126 19.90 17.24 9.55
N MET A 127 19.33 18.24 8.88
CA MET A 127 18.96 19.51 9.54
C MET A 127 17.63 19.41 10.29
N ALA A 128 16.73 18.54 9.85
CA ALA A 128 15.44 18.32 10.51
C ALA A 128 15.55 17.50 11.80
N SER A 129 16.70 16.88 12.08
CA SER A 129 16.91 16.05 13.28
C SER A 129 17.20 16.87 14.54
N GLN A 130 17.52 18.17 14.43
CA GLN A 130 17.86 19.05 15.55
C GLN A 130 16.80 20.13 15.78
N GLU A 131 16.66 20.54 17.06
CA GLU A 131 15.88 21.73 17.44
C GLU A 131 14.47 21.76 16.86
N GLU A 132 13.77 20.62 16.86
CA GLU A 132 12.41 20.49 16.30
C GLU A 132 12.29 20.95 14.83
N GLY A 133 13.40 20.94 14.07
CA GLY A 133 13.45 21.30 12.66
C GLY A 133 13.72 22.78 12.36
N VAL A 134 14.03 23.61 13.35
CA VAL A 134 14.29 25.05 13.16
C VAL A 134 15.41 25.32 12.13
N LEU A 135 16.48 24.52 12.14
CA LEU A 135 17.55 24.64 11.15
C LEU A 135 17.08 24.28 9.74
N ALA A 136 16.26 23.24 9.60
CA ALA A 136 15.66 22.87 8.33
C ALA A 136 14.75 23.99 7.80
N GLU A 137 13.91 24.60 8.64
CA GLU A 137 13.05 25.73 8.22
C GLU A 137 13.86 26.93 7.73
N LYS A 138 14.96 27.26 8.40
CA LYS A 138 15.88 28.33 7.97
C LYS A 138 16.51 28.00 6.62
N MET A 139 17.01 26.77 6.45
CA MET A 139 17.56 26.32 5.16
C MET A 139 16.52 26.39 4.05
N LEU A 140 15.29 25.90 4.27
CA LEU A 140 14.22 25.93 3.26
C LEU A 140 13.82 27.36 2.90
N THR A 141 13.78 28.27 3.88
CA THR A 141 13.55 29.70 3.67
C THR A 141 14.65 30.32 2.81
N GLU A 142 15.90 29.98 3.09
CA GLU A 142 17.06 30.49 2.37
C GLU A 142 17.13 29.95 0.93
N VAL A 143 16.85 28.66 0.74
CA VAL A 143 16.67 28.04 -0.58
C VAL A 143 15.54 28.73 -1.36
N SER A 144 14.42 29.02 -0.69
CA SER A 144 13.31 29.77 -1.30
C SER A 144 13.75 31.16 -1.76
N ARG A 145 14.57 31.88 -0.99
CA ARG A 145 15.10 33.22 -1.34
C ARG A 145 15.93 33.19 -2.62
N VAL A 146 16.90 32.28 -2.72
CA VAL A 146 17.84 32.22 -3.84
C VAL A 146 17.24 31.63 -5.12
N LEU A 147 16.13 30.88 -5.02
CA LEU A 147 15.45 30.31 -6.18
C LEU A 147 14.62 31.34 -6.96
N CYS A 148 14.76 31.32 -8.28
CA CYS A 148 13.93 32.12 -9.17
C CYS A 148 12.49 31.60 -9.26
N VAL A 149 11.56 32.45 -9.75
CA VAL A 149 10.21 31.99 -10.11
C VAL A 149 10.30 30.90 -11.18
N GLY A 150 9.56 29.81 -11.00
CA GLY A 150 9.65 28.59 -11.82
C GLY A 150 10.84 27.69 -11.47
N GLY A 151 11.71 28.15 -10.56
CA GLY A 151 12.79 27.34 -10.03
C GLY A 151 12.29 26.24 -9.10
N ARG A 152 13.15 25.23 -8.90
CA ARG A 152 12.78 24.00 -8.20
C ARG A 152 13.72 23.69 -7.06
N TYR A 153 13.16 23.31 -5.92
CA TYR A 153 13.89 22.58 -4.89
C TYR A 153 13.66 21.08 -5.12
N ILE A 154 14.75 20.32 -5.26
CA ILE A 154 14.75 18.88 -5.48
C ILE A 154 15.49 18.24 -4.31
N CYS A 155 14.78 17.51 -3.46
CA CYS A 155 15.34 16.88 -2.27
C CYS A 155 15.20 15.35 -2.35
N VAL A 156 16.32 14.65 -2.30
CA VAL A 156 16.39 13.20 -2.15
C VAL A 156 16.43 12.87 -0.66
N THR A 157 15.44 12.12 -0.17
CA THR A 157 15.19 11.88 1.26
C THR A 157 14.58 10.50 1.48
N LEU A 158 14.67 9.98 2.72
CA LEU A 158 13.86 8.82 3.15
C LEU A 158 12.42 9.20 3.53
N ALA A 159 12.10 10.50 3.48
CA ALA A 159 10.81 11.08 3.80
C ALA A 159 10.25 10.63 5.17
N GLN A 160 11.11 10.61 6.20
CA GLN A 160 10.64 10.35 7.56
C GLN A 160 9.53 11.34 7.94
N GLU A 161 8.52 10.87 8.69
CA GLU A 161 7.26 11.61 8.93
C GLU A 161 7.47 13.08 9.30
N SER A 162 8.34 13.38 10.27
CA SER A 162 8.61 14.77 10.69
C SER A 162 9.30 15.59 9.60
N VAL A 163 10.26 15.00 8.89
CA VAL A 163 11.06 15.66 7.85
C VAL A 163 10.19 16.03 6.65
N ILE A 164 9.43 15.06 6.13
CA ILE A 164 8.62 15.30 4.95
C ILE A 164 7.43 16.21 5.26
N ARG A 165 6.85 16.09 6.46
CA ARG A 165 5.79 16.98 6.92
C ARG A 165 6.28 18.43 6.97
N LEU A 166 7.42 18.68 7.61
CA LEU A 166 8.03 20.01 7.72
C LEU A 166 8.21 20.64 6.33
N ALA A 167 8.84 19.90 5.40
CA ALA A 167 9.10 20.44 4.06
C ALA A 167 7.81 20.67 3.25
N VAL A 168 6.88 19.72 3.25
CA VAL A 168 5.61 19.86 2.52
C VAL A 168 4.80 21.01 3.07
N GLU A 169 4.63 21.11 4.40
CA GLU A 169 3.88 22.21 5.03
C GLU A 169 4.54 23.57 4.73
N HIS A 170 5.88 23.66 4.82
CA HIS A 170 6.63 24.88 4.51
C HIS A 170 6.36 25.37 3.07
N PHE A 171 6.54 24.51 2.06
CA PHE A 171 6.37 24.92 0.67
C PHE A 171 4.91 25.15 0.28
N VAL A 172 3.96 24.43 0.87
CA VAL A 172 2.53 24.66 0.67
C VAL A 172 2.11 26.02 1.23
N GLN A 173 2.60 26.40 2.41
CA GLN A 173 2.35 27.72 2.99
C GLN A 173 2.90 28.86 2.11
N LEU A 174 4.03 28.63 1.43
CA LEU A 174 4.58 29.56 0.44
C LEU A 174 3.83 29.54 -0.91
N GLY A 175 2.85 28.65 -1.10
CA GLY A 175 2.04 28.55 -2.31
C GLY A 175 2.71 27.80 -3.47
N TRP A 176 3.70 26.94 -3.20
CA TRP A 176 4.43 26.18 -4.22
C TRP A 176 3.68 24.92 -4.64
N ALA A 177 4.00 24.40 -5.83
CA ALA A 177 3.64 23.03 -6.17
C ALA A 177 4.58 22.05 -5.48
N VAL A 178 4.03 20.98 -4.92
CA VAL A 178 4.75 19.88 -4.28
C VAL A 178 4.43 18.59 -5.02
N ARG A 179 5.50 17.90 -5.45
CA ARG A 179 5.40 16.58 -6.05
C ARG A 179 6.44 15.65 -5.44
N LEU A 180 6.03 14.45 -5.07
CA LEU A 180 6.90 13.39 -4.57
C LEU A 180 7.05 12.29 -5.61
N HIS A 181 8.27 11.82 -5.81
CA HIS A 181 8.56 10.58 -6.53
C HIS A 181 9.01 9.52 -5.53
N CYS A 182 8.28 8.42 -5.43
CA CYS A 182 8.71 7.24 -4.69
C CYS A 182 9.51 6.36 -5.65
N LEU A 183 10.84 6.35 -5.54
CA LEU A 183 11.69 5.57 -6.42
C LEU A 183 11.56 4.09 -6.06
N GLN A 184 11.23 3.27 -7.06
CA GLN A 184 11.13 1.83 -6.86
C GLN A 184 12.54 1.24 -6.73
N GLU A 185 12.72 0.36 -5.75
CA GLU A 185 13.90 -0.50 -5.70
C GLU A 185 13.83 -1.55 -6.84
N GLU A 186 14.94 -1.73 -7.55
CA GLU A 186 15.07 -2.76 -8.57
C GLU A 186 14.90 -4.15 -7.94
N ARG A 187 14.06 -4.99 -8.57
CA ARG A 187 13.80 -6.37 -8.12
C ARG A 187 15.07 -7.20 -8.34
N GLY A 188 15.79 -7.56 -7.27
CA GLY A 188 17.04 -8.32 -7.39
C GLY A 188 17.62 -8.82 -6.07
N ALA A 189 18.68 -9.64 -6.17
CA ALA A 189 19.37 -10.27 -5.04
C ALA A 189 20.06 -9.27 -4.08
N GLU A 190 20.21 -8.00 -4.48
CA GLU A 190 20.80 -6.93 -3.66
C GLU A 190 19.80 -6.33 -2.64
N GLU A 191 18.51 -6.70 -2.68
CA GLU A 191 17.47 -6.22 -1.74
C GLU A 191 17.64 -6.76 -0.30
N GLU A 192 18.36 -7.87 -0.08
CA GLU A 192 18.50 -8.46 1.26
C GLU A 192 19.29 -7.53 2.22
N ASP A 193 20.32 -6.85 1.70
CA ASP A 193 21.19 -5.93 2.43
C ASP A 193 20.79 -4.43 2.30
N SER A 194 19.82 -4.08 1.46
CA SER A 194 19.40 -2.67 1.25
C SER A 194 18.60 -2.11 2.44
N PHE A 195 18.50 -0.80 2.60
CA PHE A 195 17.67 -0.23 3.68
C PHE A 195 16.18 -0.43 3.37
N ALA A 196 15.33 -0.68 4.37
CA ALA A 196 13.93 -1.08 4.15
C ALA A 196 13.01 0.05 3.64
N LEU A 197 13.39 1.30 3.86
CA LEU A 197 12.59 2.45 3.44
C LEU A 197 12.92 2.83 1.99
N PRO A 198 11.89 3.14 1.19
CA PRO A 198 12.10 3.60 -0.17
C PRO A 198 12.69 5.01 -0.18
N ILE A 199 13.39 5.33 -1.27
CA ILE A 199 13.94 6.66 -1.50
C ILE A 199 12.87 7.52 -2.15
N PHE A 200 12.68 8.73 -1.63
CA PHE A 200 11.79 9.73 -2.21
C PHE A 200 12.58 10.88 -2.81
N VAL A 201 12.07 11.44 -3.90
CA VAL A 201 12.50 12.73 -4.43
C VAL A 201 11.34 13.72 -4.31
N LEU A 202 11.47 14.65 -3.35
CA LEU A 202 10.57 15.78 -3.18
C LEU A 202 10.96 16.87 -4.18
N VAL A 203 9.99 17.30 -4.99
CA VAL A 203 10.15 18.37 -5.97
C VAL A 203 9.16 19.48 -5.64
N CYS A 204 9.68 20.62 -5.20
CA CYS A 204 8.90 21.80 -4.90
C CYS A 204 9.16 22.88 -5.96
N THR A 205 8.12 23.35 -6.65
CA THR A 205 8.24 24.36 -7.72
C THR A 205 7.69 25.72 -7.29
N LYS A 206 8.53 26.75 -7.37
CA LYS A 206 8.20 28.12 -7.01
C LYS A 206 7.27 28.77 -8.02
N PHE A 207 6.11 29.25 -7.59
CA PHE A 207 5.24 30.08 -8.41
C PHE A 207 5.39 31.56 -8.08
N ARG A 208 4.98 32.41 -9.03
CA ARG A 208 4.95 33.86 -8.84
C ARG A 208 3.87 34.28 -7.84
N GLN A 209 2.75 33.57 -7.83
CA GLN A 209 1.61 33.81 -6.95
C GLN A 209 1.12 32.46 -6.41
N PRO A 210 0.63 32.43 -5.15
CA PRO A 210 0.01 31.23 -4.59
C PRO A 210 -1.17 30.79 -5.45
N MET A 211 -1.25 29.49 -5.73
CA MET A 211 -2.42 28.93 -6.41
C MET A 211 -3.62 28.87 -5.45
N PRO A 212 -4.86 29.03 -5.94
CA PRO A 212 -6.07 28.94 -5.10
C PRO A 212 -6.22 27.59 -4.38
N MET A 213 -5.69 26.53 -5.00
CA MET A 213 -5.60 25.20 -4.41
C MET A 213 -4.16 24.68 -4.55
N PRO A 214 -3.60 24.05 -3.49
CA PRO A 214 -2.25 23.52 -3.54
C PRO A 214 -2.12 22.42 -4.60
N ILE A 215 -0.94 22.34 -5.21
CA ILE A 215 -0.55 21.24 -6.09
C ILE A 215 0.19 20.23 -5.24
N LEU A 216 -0.45 19.09 -4.98
CA LEU A 216 0.05 18.01 -4.12
C LEU A 216 -0.02 16.70 -4.90
N GLU A 217 1.12 16.16 -5.30
CA GLU A 217 1.16 14.99 -6.19
C GLU A 217 2.15 13.94 -5.71
N MET A 218 1.82 12.67 -5.95
CA MET A 218 2.72 11.54 -5.73
C MET A 218 2.84 10.71 -7.01
N CYS A 219 4.06 10.38 -7.37
CA CYS A 219 4.41 9.55 -8.52
C CYS A 219 5.12 8.29 -8.02
N ILE A 220 4.86 7.16 -8.67
CA ILE A 220 5.58 5.91 -8.39
C ILE A 220 6.60 5.70 -9.50
N GLY A 221 7.87 5.64 -9.12
CA GLY A 221 9.00 5.71 -10.05
C GLY A 221 9.27 7.12 -10.55
N ASP A 222 10.16 7.20 -11.53
CA ASP A 222 10.58 8.43 -12.21
C ASP A 222 9.52 8.95 -13.21
N ASP A 223 8.90 8.02 -13.96
CA ASP A 223 7.91 8.32 -15.00
C ASP A 223 6.47 7.87 -14.70
N GLY A 224 6.19 7.52 -13.45
CA GLY A 224 4.83 7.22 -13.01
C GLY A 224 3.87 8.39 -13.23
N ALA A 225 2.61 8.05 -13.54
CA ALA A 225 1.54 9.04 -13.63
C ALA A 225 1.31 9.70 -12.25
N PRO A 226 1.21 11.04 -12.19
CA PRO A 226 0.99 11.74 -10.93
C PRO A 226 -0.41 11.47 -10.38
N VAL A 227 -0.49 11.04 -9.13
CA VAL A 227 -1.72 10.95 -8.35
C VAL A 227 -1.88 12.23 -7.56
N ARG A 228 -3.02 12.90 -7.73
CA ARG A 228 -3.31 14.19 -7.09
C ARG A 228 -3.99 14.01 -5.74
N HIS A 229 -3.53 14.75 -4.75
CA HIS A 229 -4.12 14.82 -3.41
C HIS A 229 -4.72 16.20 -3.16
N THR A 230 -5.77 16.26 -2.33
CA THR A 230 -6.46 17.53 -2.04
C THR A 230 -5.92 18.21 -0.79
N GLN A 231 -5.41 17.42 0.16
CA GLN A 231 -4.90 17.88 1.45
C GLN A 231 -3.48 17.35 1.70
N VAL A 232 -2.70 18.11 2.47
CA VAL A 232 -1.35 17.71 2.90
C VAL A 232 -1.39 16.36 3.63
N ASN A 233 -2.36 16.14 4.52
CA ASN A 233 -2.51 14.89 5.27
C ASN A 233 -2.75 13.66 4.38
N GLU A 234 -3.42 13.81 3.23
CA GLU A 234 -3.65 12.72 2.27
C GLU A 234 -2.35 12.34 1.56
N LEU A 235 -1.56 13.34 1.15
CA LEU A 235 -0.23 13.14 0.55
C LEU A 235 0.72 12.45 1.55
N LEU A 236 0.76 12.94 2.80
CA LEU A 236 1.60 12.37 3.87
C LEU A 236 1.17 10.94 4.22
N SER A 237 -0.15 10.67 4.24
CA SER A 237 -0.65 9.31 4.46
C SER A 237 -0.22 8.37 3.33
N SER A 238 -0.23 8.84 2.08
CA SER A 238 0.25 8.05 0.94
C SER A 238 1.75 7.74 1.08
N VAL A 239 2.59 8.71 1.47
CA VAL A 239 4.01 8.46 1.76
C VAL A 239 4.17 7.37 2.83
N ARG A 240 3.43 7.48 3.93
CA ARG A 240 3.47 6.53 5.06
C ARG A 240 3.04 5.13 4.64
N GLU A 241 1.99 5.01 3.82
CA GLU A 241 1.51 3.73 3.28
C GLU A 241 2.59 3.05 2.42
N TYR A 242 3.27 3.81 1.55
CA TYR A 242 4.36 3.28 0.73
C TYR A 242 5.57 2.85 1.57
N GLN A 243 5.95 3.63 2.59
CA GLN A 243 7.00 3.24 3.53
C GLN A 243 6.63 1.96 4.29
N ALA A 244 5.41 1.90 4.83
CA ALA A 244 4.92 0.72 5.54
C ALA A 244 4.89 -0.52 4.65
N TYR A 245 4.46 -0.37 3.39
CA TYR A 245 4.44 -1.44 2.41
C TYR A 245 5.86 -1.92 2.04
N SER A 246 6.83 -1.01 1.89
CA SER A 246 8.23 -1.36 1.62
C SER A 246 8.86 -2.14 2.77
N VAL A 247 8.67 -1.67 4.01
CA VAL A 247 9.12 -2.38 5.23
C VAL A 247 8.49 -3.77 5.31
N LEU A 248 7.20 -3.86 4.97
CA LEU A 248 6.48 -5.11 4.98
C LEU A 248 7.05 -6.11 3.96
N ARG A 249 7.22 -5.67 2.71
CA ARG A 249 7.80 -6.45 1.62
C ARG A 249 9.18 -6.98 1.99
N LYS A 250 10.04 -6.11 2.55
CA LYS A 250 11.37 -6.54 3.03
C LYS A 250 11.28 -7.59 4.12
N ARG A 251 10.44 -7.37 5.14
CA ARG A 251 10.24 -8.34 6.24
C ARG A 251 9.79 -9.70 5.72
N LEU A 252 8.82 -9.71 4.82
CA LEU A 252 8.26 -10.95 4.25
C LEU A 252 9.28 -11.73 3.42
N ARG A 253 10.19 -11.04 2.72
CA ARG A 253 11.24 -11.69 1.92
C ARG A 253 12.42 -12.19 2.72
N THR A 254 12.69 -11.59 3.87
CA THR A 254 13.85 -11.95 4.71
C THR A 254 13.51 -12.88 5.86
N SER A 255 12.22 -13.02 6.18
CA SER A 255 11.77 -13.79 7.35
C SER A 255 10.40 -14.44 7.16
N THR A 256 10.14 -15.45 8.00
CA THR A 256 8.82 -16.06 8.17
C THR A 256 8.37 -15.94 9.62
N ASP A 257 7.10 -15.61 9.87
CA ASP A 257 6.53 -15.47 11.20
C ASP A 257 5.15 -16.16 11.32
N PRO A 258 5.10 -17.41 11.85
CA PRO A 258 3.86 -18.17 12.03
C PRO A 258 2.88 -17.56 13.03
N GLY A 259 3.38 -16.69 13.93
CA GLY A 259 2.57 -16.00 14.94
C GLY A 259 1.93 -14.71 14.43
N SER A 260 2.42 -14.18 13.30
CA SER A 260 1.90 -12.96 12.71
C SER A 260 0.48 -13.14 12.17
N ASN A 261 -0.34 -12.10 12.32
CA ASN A 261 -1.65 -11.96 11.67
C ASN A 261 -1.60 -10.80 10.67
N LEU A 262 -0.65 -10.89 9.75
CA LEU A 262 -0.44 -9.82 8.79
C LEU A 262 -1.55 -9.81 7.73
N SER A 263 -2.11 -8.62 7.49
CA SER A 263 -3.13 -8.41 6.47
C SER A 263 -2.83 -7.15 5.64
N LEU A 264 -3.06 -7.23 4.33
CA LEU A 264 -2.94 -6.14 3.37
C LEU A 264 -4.27 -5.98 2.65
N THR A 265 -4.76 -4.74 2.51
CA THR A 265 -5.95 -4.45 1.71
C THR A 265 -5.54 -3.80 0.39
N LEU A 266 -5.97 -4.39 -0.71
CA LEU A 266 -5.78 -3.84 -2.05
C LEU A 266 -7.06 -3.10 -2.46
N CYS A 267 -6.91 -1.85 -2.87
CA CYS A 267 -8.01 -1.02 -3.32
C CYS A 267 -8.15 -1.07 -4.84
N HIS A 268 -9.38 -0.94 -5.33
CA HIS A 268 -9.64 -0.83 -6.76
C HIS A 268 -9.13 0.50 -7.30
N VAL A 269 -8.30 0.45 -8.35
CA VAL A 269 -7.54 1.60 -8.88
C VAL A 269 -8.42 2.80 -9.21
N LYS A 270 -9.64 2.59 -9.74
CA LYS A 270 -10.50 3.70 -10.16
C LYS A 270 -11.39 4.26 -9.05
N THR A 271 -11.80 3.41 -8.11
CA THR A 271 -12.81 3.80 -7.11
C THR A 271 -12.21 4.04 -5.73
N GLY A 272 -10.97 3.60 -5.48
CA GLY A 272 -10.31 3.67 -4.17
C GLY A 272 -10.92 2.74 -3.11
N LEU A 273 -12.00 2.03 -3.43
CA LEU A 273 -12.68 1.13 -2.50
C LEU A 273 -11.88 -0.17 -2.30
N PRO A 274 -11.89 -0.75 -1.09
CA PRO A 274 -11.33 -2.09 -0.85
C PRO A 274 -11.85 -3.11 -1.86
N ARG A 275 -10.94 -3.87 -2.46
CA ARG A 275 -11.23 -4.89 -3.47
C ARG A 275 -10.76 -6.26 -3.04
N TYR A 276 -9.58 -6.37 -2.43
CA TYR A 276 -9.09 -7.62 -1.86
C TYR A 276 -8.51 -7.39 -0.47
N THR A 277 -8.64 -8.39 0.40
CA THR A 277 -7.85 -8.47 1.63
C THR A 277 -7.01 -9.73 1.60
N LEU A 278 -5.69 -9.56 1.68
CA LEU A 278 -4.68 -10.61 1.61
C LEU A 278 -4.14 -10.84 3.02
N THR A 279 -4.40 -12.00 3.59
CA THR A 279 -3.86 -12.40 4.90
C THR A 279 -2.71 -13.37 4.70
N VAL A 280 -1.54 -13.06 5.25
CA VAL A 280 -0.35 -13.93 5.15
C VAL A 280 -0.32 -14.90 6.31
N GLN A 281 -0.15 -16.19 6.02
CA GLN A 281 0.01 -17.23 7.03
C GLN A 281 1.25 -18.07 6.74
N ASP A 282 2.26 -17.95 7.60
CA ASP A 282 3.47 -18.75 7.54
C ASP A 282 3.33 -20.06 8.32
N CYS A 283 3.98 -21.11 7.81
CA CYS A 283 4.08 -22.37 8.51
C CYS A 283 5.18 -22.32 9.61
N PRO A 284 5.04 -23.09 10.70
CA PRO A 284 6.06 -23.19 11.74
C PRO A 284 7.44 -23.67 11.23
N PRO A 285 8.57 -23.21 11.81
CA PRO A 285 9.92 -23.57 11.39
C PRO A 285 10.24 -25.07 11.34
N GLY A 286 9.50 -25.92 12.07
CA GLY A 286 9.65 -27.38 12.09
C GLY A 286 8.62 -28.17 11.28
N ALA A 287 7.72 -27.51 10.55
CA ALA A 287 6.70 -28.19 9.75
C ALA A 287 7.34 -28.94 8.56
N LYS A 288 6.91 -30.19 8.33
CA LYS A 288 7.36 -31.01 7.20
C LYS A 288 6.60 -30.64 5.92
N VAL A 289 7.01 -29.52 5.31
CA VAL A 289 6.44 -29.03 4.06
C VAL A 289 7.22 -29.58 2.85
N PRO A 290 6.55 -30.05 1.78
CA PRO A 290 7.23 -30.45 0.54
C PRO A 290 8.06 -29.32 -0.04
N ARG A 291 9.24 -29.62 -0.61
CA ARG A 291 10.13 -28.59 -1.17
C ARG A 291 9.49 -27.76 -2.29
N SER A 292 8.56 -28.36 -3.04
CA SER A 292 7.76 -27.70 -4.08
C SER A 292 6.73 -26.72 -3.52
N ASN A 293 6.33 -26.87 -2.26
CA ASN A 293 5.21 -26.13 -1.65
C ASN A 293 5.72 -24.91 -0.88
N GLN A 294 6.48 -24.03 -1.53
CA GLN A 294 6.98 -22.82 -0.89
C GLN A 294 5.87 -21.77 -0.72
N PHE A 295 5.07 -21.55 -1.74
CA PHE A 295 4.15 -20.43 -1.76
C PHE A 295 2.87 -20.79 -2.50
N ALA A 296 1.72 -20.37 -1.96
CA ALA A 296 0.42 -20.55 -2.60
C ALA A 296 -0.51 -19.39 -2.24
N ILE A 297 -1.47 -19.13 -3.13
CA ILE A 297 -2.56 -18.18 -2.91
C ILE A 297 -3.84 -18.98 -2.77
N PHE A 298 -4.62 -18.73 -1.73
CA PHE A 298 -5.94 -19.32 -1.52
C PHE A 298 -7.01 -18.26 -1.74
N ILE A 299 -7.82 -18.41 -2.77
CA ILE A 299 -8.98 -17.54 -3.05
C ILE A 299 -10.18 -18.08 -2.28
N VAL A 300 -10.71 -17.29 -1.36
CA VAL A 300 -11.92 -17.64 -0.62
C VAL A 300 -13.13 -17.48 -1.56
N PRO A 301 -13.97 -18.53 -1.73
CA PRO A 301 -15.17 -18.44 -2.56
C PRO A 301 -16.14 -17.36 -2.06
N GLN A 302 -16.79 -16.67 -3.00
CA GLN A 302 -17.85 -15.72 -2.71
C GLN A 302 -19.01 -16.43 -2.01
N GLY A 303 -19.46 -15.84 -0.91
CA GLY A 303 -20.50 -16.41 -0.05
C GLY A 303 -19.95 -17.25 1.11
N SER A 304 -18.66 -17.58 1.13
CA SER A 304 -18.04 -18.33 2.22
C SER A 304 -17.23 -17.46 3.18
N GLU A 305 -17.12 -16.15 2.97
CA GLU A 305 -16.18 -15.27 3.69
C GLU A 305 -16.42 -15.19 5.20
N THR A 306 -17.66 -15.44 5.64
CA THR A 306 -18.03 -15.47 7.06
C THR A 306 -17.75 -16.82 7.72
N ALA A 307 -17.47 -17.87 6.95
CA ALA A 307 -17.15 -19.19 7.50
C ALA A 307 -15.91 -19.11 8.39
N TRP A 308 -15.98 -19.80 9.55
CA TRP A 308 -14.95 -19.74 10.59
C TRP A 308 -13.54 -20.02 10.05
N LEU A 309 -13.43 -20.93 9.08
CA LEU A 309 -12.18 -21.32 8.42
C LEU A 309 -11.44 -20.16 7.76
N TYR A 310 -12.17 -19.13 7.29
CA TYR A 310 -11.59 -17.99 6.58
C TYR A 310 -11.61 -16.71 7.42
N SER A 311 -12.62 -16.53 8.26
CA SER A 311 -12.84 -15.29 9.03
C SER A 311 -12.06 -15.23 10.35
N SER A 312 -11.80 -16.36 11.01
CA SER A 312 -11.08 -16.41 12.28
C SER A 312 -9.58 -16.62 12.12
N ILE A 313 -8.80 -16.20 13.13
CA ILE A 313 -7.34 -16.42 13.16
C ILE A 313 -7.03 -17.92 13.23
N GLU A 314 -7.75 -18.65 14.09
CA GLU A 314 -7.58 -20.08 14.32
C GLU A 314 -7.97 -20.88 13.08
N GLY A 315 -9.05 -20.51 12.41
CA GLY A 315 -9.50 -21.11 11.17
C GLY A 315 -8.47 -20.94 10.05
N ARG A 316 -7.93 -19.72 9.86
CA ARG A 316 -6.88 -19.48 8.85
C ARG A 316 -5.61 -20.27 9.12
N LYS A 317 -5.23 -20.46 10.40
CA LYS A 317 -4.12 -21.35 10.78
C LYS A 317 -4.40 -22.81 10.43
N GLN A 318 -5.62 -23.28 10.69
CA GLN A 318 -6.04 -24.64 10.31
C GLN A 318 -6.05 -24.84 8.79
N LEU A 319 -6.52 -23.83 8.04
CA LEU A 319 -6.49 -23.84 6.58
C LEU A 319 -5.06 -23.92 6.04
N ALA A 320 -4.16 -23.09 6.56
CA ALA A 320 -2.75 -23.09 6.14
C ALA A 320 -2.03 -24.40 6.47
N ALA A 321 -2.29 -24.98 7.65
CA ALA A 321 -1.76 -26.29 8.01
C ALA A 321 -2.25 -27.40 7.05
N SER A 322 -3.53 -27.33 6.65
CA SER A 322 -4.14 -28.29 5.72
C SER A 322 -3.63 -28.14 4.28
N ALA A 323 -3.42 -26.90 3.82
CA ALA A 323 -2.85 -26.60 2.51
C ALA A 323 -1.39 -27.07 2.39
N ASN A 324 -0.65 -27.09 3.50
CA ASN A 324 0.72 -27.60 3.60
C ASN A 324 1.70 -26.88 2.64
N PHE A 325 1.73 -25.55 2.72
CA PHE A 325 2.70 -24.66 2.06
C PHE A 325 3.52 -23.90 3.09
N ARG A 326 4.75 -23.48 2.72
CA ARG A 326 5.64 -22.70 3.60
C ARG A 326 5.02 -21.36 3.96
N ARG A 327 4.41 -20.70 2.96
CA ARG A 327 3.57 -19.51 3.12
C ARG A 327 2.27 -19.68 2.32
N LEU A 328 1.14 -19.39 2.94
CA LEU A 328 -0.17 -19.31 2.30
C LEU A 328 -0.69 -17.88 2.40
N VAL A 329 -1.09 -17.29 1.27
CA VAL A 329 -1.81 -16.01 1.25
C VAL A 329 -3.29 -16.28 1.05
N ILE A 330 -4.12 -15.93 2.02
CA ILE A 330 -5.57 -16.12 1.97
C ILE A 330 -6.21 -14.82 1.49
N VAL A 331 -6.92 -14.88 0.37
CA VAL A 331 -7.50 -13.74 -0.32
C VAL A 331 -9.01 -13.72 -0.14
N LEU A 332 -9.49 -12.65 0.49
CA LEU A 332 -10.91 -12.33 0.58
C LEU A 332 -11.26 -11.31 -0.50
N MET A 333 -12.35 -11.57 -1.23
CA MET A 333 -12.95 -10.64 -2.18
C MET A 333 -13.99 -9.78 -1.45
N HIS A 334 -13.91 -8.45 -1.62
CA HIS A 334 -14.85 -7.53 -0.98
C HIS A 334 -16.21 -7.53 -1.70
N ARG A 335 -17.27 -7.23 -0.93
CA ARG A 335 -18.61 -6.97 -1.48
C ARG A 335 -18.62 -5.68 -2.29
N ASN A 336 -19.67 -5.49 -3.11
CA ASN A 336 -19.83 -4.33 -4.00
C ASN A 336 -18.74 -4.18 -5.07
N GLN A 337 -18.09 -5.28 -5.42
CA GLN A 337 -17.07 -5.37 -6.46
C GLN A 337 -17.46 -6.45 -7.45
N GLU A 338 -17.08 -6.30 -8.71
CA GLU A 338 -17.29 -7.30 -9.75
C GLU A 338 -16.03 -8.12 -9.98
N TYR A 339 -16.21 -9.45 -10.08
CA TYR A 339 -15.18 -10.44 -10.35
C TYR A 339 -15.70 -11.37 -11.45
N THR A 340 -15.02 -11.38 -12.60
CA THR A 340 -15.50 -12.07 -13.80
C THR A 340 -15.36 -13.59 -13.68
N ASP A 341 -14.15 -14.06 -13.47
CA ASP A 341 -13.82 -15.48 -13.37
C ASP A 341 -12.48 -15.65 -12.63
N MET A 342 -12.13 -16.90 -12.37
CA MET A 342 -10.88 -17.25 -11.68
C MET A 342 -9.65 -16.76 -12.44
N GLN A 343 -9.63 -16.80 -13.78
CA GLN A 343 -8.48 -16.34 -14.56
C GLN A 343 -8.28 -14.82 -14.43
N ALA A 344 -9.35 -14.03 -14.45
CA ALA A 344 -9.30 -12.59 -14.28
C ALA A 344 -8.76 -12.21 -12.89
N VAL A 345 -9.23 -12.88 -11.83
CA VAL A 345 -8.74 -12.66 -10.46
C VAL A 345 -7.26 -13.03 -10.33
N GLN A 346 -6.85 -14.17 -10.90
CA GLN A 346 -5.44 -14.58 -10.93
C GLN A 346 -4.56 -13.55 -11.65
N SER A 347 -4.99 -13.09 -12.82
CA SER A 347 -4.26 -12.09 -13.60
C SER A 347 -4.12 -10.76 -12.86
N GLU A 348 -5.16 -10.34 -12.14
CA GLU A 348 -5.16 -9.10 -11.36
C GLU A 348 -4.23 -9.18 -10.14
N LEU A 349 -4.22 -10.31 -9.44
CA LEU A 349 -3.44 -10.49 -8.21
C LEU A 349 -1.98 -10.84 -8.44
N SER A 350 -1.65 -11.51 -9.57
CA SER A 350 -0.31 -12.04 -9.85
C SER A 350 0.84 -11.03 -9.66
N PRO A 351 0.75 -9.77 -10.11
CA PRO A 351 1.84 -8.80 -9.92
C PRO A 351 2.11 -8.48 -8.44
N VAL A 352 1.08 -8.50 -7.60
CA VAL A 352 1.12 -8.05 -6.20
C VAL A 352 1.48 -9.18 -5.25
N VAL A 353 0.96 -10.39 -5.47
CA VAL A 353 1.20 -11.52 -4.55
C VAL A 353 2.67 -11.94 -4.55
N MET A 354 3.41 -11.70 -5.63
CA MET A 354 4.85 -11.97 -5.68
C MET A 354 5.67 -11.09 -4.73
N ASP A 355 5.16 -9.92 -4.33
CA ASP A 355 5.80 -9.11 -3.30
C ASP A 355 5.66 -9.72 -1.89
N LEU A 356 4.80 -10.73 -1.73
CA LEU A 356 4.57 -11.45 -0.49
C LEU A 356 5.28 -12.81 -0.42
N ALA A 357 6.09 -13.15 -1.44
CA ALA A 357 6.79 -14.43 -1.52
C ALA A 357 7.74 -14.65 -0.30
N PRO A 358 7.88 -15.90 0.18
CA PRO A 358 8.76 -16.23 1.29
C PRO A 358 10.25 -16.20 0.90
N PRO A 359 11.16 -16.10 1.90
CA PRO A 359 12.61 -16.20 1.69
C PRO A 359 13.01 -17.47 0.95
N GLY A 360 13.99 -17.35 0.05
CA GLY A 360 14.59 -18.49 -0.65
C GLY A 360 13.69 -19.17 -1.70
N MET A 361 12.58 -18.54 -2.08
CA MET A 361 11.73 -19.03 -3.16
C MET A 361 12.47 -18.94 -4.52
N PRO A 362 12.54 -20.03 -5.31
CA PRO A 362 13.16 -20.00 -6.64
C PRO A 362 12.44 -19.04 -7.60
N THR A 363 13.20 -18.27 -8.38
CA THR A 363 12.68 -17.23 -9.29
C THR A 363 11.68 -17.74 -10.34
N ASN A 364 11.81 -19.00 -10.76
CA ASN A 364 10.97 -19.59 -11.81
C ASN A 364 9.86 -20.51 -11.27
N GLN A 365 9.65 -20.52 -9.96
CA GLN A 365 8.60 -21.35 -9.37
C GLN A 365 7.22 -20.73 -9.63
N GLN A 366 6.34 -21.50 -10.29
CA GLN A 366 4.94 -21.11 -10.45
C GLN A 366 4.22 -21.14 -9.09
N VAL A 367 3.41 -20.12 -8.85
CA VAL A 367 2.63 -20.01 -7.62
C VAL A 367 1.20 -20.48 -7.88
N PRO A 368 0.76 -21.60 -7.26
CA PRO A 368 -0.59 -22.10 -7.45
C PRO A 368 -1.62 -21.20 -6.76
N PHE A 369 -2.73 -20.97 -7.47
CA PHE A 369 -3.95 -20.44 -6.90
C PHE A 369 -4.90 -21.60 -6.56
N LEU A 370 -5.33 -21.64 -5.31
CA LEU A 370 -6.18 -22.66 -4.72
C LEU A 370 -7.55 -22.06 -4.40
N SER A 371 -8.61 -22.85 -4.52
CA SER A 371 -9.92 -22.50 -3.98
C SER A 371 -10.73 -23.79 -3.76
N VAL A 372 -11.74 -23.73 -2.89
CA VAL A 372 -12.68 -24.85 -2.72
C VAL A 372 -13.57 -24.94 -3.96
N GLY A 373 -13.67 -26.12 -4.58
CA GLY A 373 -14.46 -26.31 -5.81
C GLY A 373 -13.79 -25.83 -7.10
N GLY A 374 -12.72 -25.02 -7.01
CA GLY A 374 -11.96 -24.54 -8.16
C GLY A 374 -12.60 -23.35 -8.91
N ASP A 375 -13.68 -22.78 -8.38
CA ASP A 375 -14.35 -21.59 -8.91
C ASP A 375 -14.33 -20.43 -7.89
N LEU A 376 -14.97 -19.31 -8.23
CA LEU A 376 -15.05 -18.13 -7.36
C LEU A 376 -16.21 -18.20 -6.35
N GLY A 377 -16.90 -19.32 -6.23
CA GLY A 377 -18.19 -19.40 -5.54
C GLY A 377 -19.31 -18.69 -6.32
N TRP A 378 -20.44 -18.50 -5.65
CA TRP A 378 -21.61 -17.83 -6.24
C TRP A 378 -22.28 -16.93 -5.20
N ARG A 379 -22.38 -15.65 -5.56
CA ARG A 379 -23.15 -14.61 -4.86
C ARG A 379 -23.99 -13.86 -5.88
N GLU A 380 -25.25 -13.64 -5.54
CA GLU A 380 -26.17 -12.78 -6.29
C GLU A 380 -26.73 -11.70 -5.37
N ASP A 381 -26.58 -10.44 -5.77
CA ASP A 381 -27.18 -9.33 -5.05
C ASP A 381 -28.68 -9.23 -5.37
N VAL A 382 -29.52 -9.36 -4.35
CA VAL A 382 -30.98 -9.28 -4.46
C VAL A 382 -31.48 -7.87 -4.23
N SER A 383 -30.93 -7.21 -3.21
CA SER A 383 -31.31 -5.84 -2.84
C SER A 383 -30.20 -5.17 -2.05
N ARG A 384 -30.11 -3.85 -2.16
CA ARG A 384 -29.22 -3.01 -1.34
C ARG A 384 -30.00 -1.85 -0.75
N GLY A 385 -29.55 -1.32 0.37
CA GLY A 385 -30.18 -0.16 0.98
C GLY A 385 -29.34 0.45 2.11
N VAL A 386 -29.86 1.53 2.68
CA VAL A 386 -29.25 2.20 3.83
C VAL A 386 -30.27 2.25 4.96
N SER A 387 -29.90 1.73 6.12
CA SER A 387 -30.66 1.83 7.36
C SER A 387 -30.13 2.98 8.20
N ARG A 388 -31.03 3.70 8.88
CA ARG A 388 -30.64 4.76 9.84
C ARG A 388 -29.85 4.22 11.04
N LEU A 389 -30.00 2.92 11.36
CA LEU A 389 -29.38 2.30 12.53
C LEU A 389 -28.07 1.58 12.22
N SER A 390 -27.99 0.89 11.09
CA SER A 390 -26.86 -0.01 10.76
C SER A 390 -26.03 0.44 9.55
N GLY A 391 -26.43 1.54 8.89
CA GLY A 391 -25.79 2.02 7.68
C GLY A 391 -26.17 1.18 6.46
N GLU A 392 -25.24 1.04 5.52
CA GLU A 392 -25.47 0.28 4.29
C GLU A 392 -25.62 -1.22 4.57
N TYR A 393 -26.55 -1.86 3.86
CA TYR A 393 -26.78 -3.30 3.92
C TYR A 393 -27.01 -3.90 2.53
N CYS A 394 -26.71 -5.19 2.40
CA CYS A 394 -27.07 -5.99 1.23
C CYS A 394 -27.90 -7.20 1.63
N VAL A 395 -28.82 -7.58 0.75
CA VAL A 395 -29.51 -8.87 0.75
C VAL A 395 -28.95 -9.65 -0.42
N GLU A 396 -28.33 -10.80 -0.13
CA GLU A 396 -27.61 -11.60 -1.11
C GLU A 396 -28.10 -13.04 -1.10
N ASN A 397 -28.16 -13.69 -2.27
CA ASN A 397 -28.29 -15.13 -2.38
C ASN A 397 -26.88 -15.73 -2.51
N VAL A 398 -26.61 -16.83 -1.81
CA VAL A 398 -25.32 -17.51 -1.82
C VAL A 398 -25.51 -19.02 -1.87
N ARG A 399 -24.50 -19.74 -2.34
CA ARG A 399 -24.44 -21.21 -2.26
C ARG A 399 -23.71 -21.62 -0.99
N GLY A 400 -24.36 -22.45 -0.17
CA GLY A 400 -23.77 -23.03 1.04
C GLY A 400 -22.80 -24.16 0.74
N GLU A 401 -22.03 -24.58 1.75
CA GLU A 401 -21.11 -25.73 1.65
C GLU A 401 -21.84 -27.06 1.45
N ASP A 402 -23.10 -27.14 1.89
CA ASP A 402 -24.02 -28.25 1.64
C ASP A 402 -24.59 -28.27 0.21
N GLY A 403 -24.27 -27.26 -0.61
CA GLY A 403 -24.75 -27.10 -1.97
C GLY A 403 -26.13 -26.44 -2.08
N GLU A 404 -26.79 -26.17 -0.95
CA GLU A 404 -28.09 -25.50 -0.88
C GLU A 404 -27.94 -23.99 -1.11
N LEU A 405 -29.07 -23.32 -1.40
CA LEU A 405 -29.10 -21.88 -1.59
C LEU A 405 -29.62 -21.18 -0.34
N TYR A 406 -28.99 -20.07 0.02
CA TYR A 406 -29.35 -19.27 1.18
C TYR A 406 -29.53 -17.82 0.80
N ARG A 407 -30.49 -17.14 1.41
CA ARG A 407 -30.64 -15.69 1.37
C ARG A 407 -30.15 -15.10 2.69
N ARG A 408 -29.24 -14.13 2.59
CA ARG A 408 -28.58 -13.49 3.72
C ARG A 408 -28.81 -11.99 3.73
N LEU A 409 -28.98 -11.43 4.92
CA LEU A 409 -28.87 -10.01 5.19
C LEU A 409 -27.51 -9.72 5.83
N VAL A 410 -26.72 -8.83 5.23
CA VAL A 410 -25.41 -8.43 5.73
C VAL A 410 -25.34 -6.91 5.86
N PHE A 411 -24.86 -6.43 7.00
CA PHE A 411 -24.53 -5.01 7.18
C PHE A 411 -23.10 -4.77 6.72
N LEU A 412 -22.91 -3.79 5.84
CA LEU A 412 -21.58 -3.50 5.29
C LEU A 412 -20.64 -2.86 6.32
N SER A 413 -21.21 -2.31 7.40
CA SER A 413 -20.46 -1.88 8.59
C SER A 413 -19.86 -3.05 9.39
N ASN A 414 -20.37 -4.28 9.23
CA ASN A 414 -19.83 -5.48 9.84
C ASN A 414 -19.99 -6.69 8.91
N VAL A 415 -19.15 -6.73 7.87
CA VAL A 415 -19.19 -7.75 6.82
C VAL A 415 -18.85 -9.17 7.29
N ALA A 416 -18.30 -9.31 8.50
CA ALA A 416 -17.95 -10.60 9.10
C ALA A 416 -19.16 -11.32 9.72
N LEU A 417 -20.30 -10.63 9.87
CA LEU A 417 -21.48 -11.15 10.54
C LEU A 417 -22.70 -11.16 9.60
N VAL A 418 -23.30 -12.34 9.45
CA VAL A 418 -24.61 -12.51 8.80
C VAL A 418 -25.70 -12.21 9.83
N GLN A 419 -26.57 -11.25 9.52
CA GLN A 419 -27.59 -10.77 10.46
C GLN A 419 -28.88 -11.59 10.42
N SER A 420 -29.20 -12.12 9.26
CA SER A 420 -30.31 -13.04 9.06
C SER A 420 -29.98 -13.94 7.88
N GLU A 421 -30.31 -15.21 8.00
CA GLU A 421 -30.13 -16.22 6.97
C GLU A 421 -31.37 -17.10 6.90
N SER A 422 -31.81 -17.41 5.68
CA SER A 422 -32.80 -18.45 5.47
C SER A 422 -32.52 -19.24 4.19
N ARG A 423 -32.83 -20.54 4.21
CA ARG A 423 -32.70 -21.43 3.06
C ARG A 423 -33.71 -21.05 1.98
N LEU A 424 -33.30 -21.13 0.72
CA LEU A 424 -34.14 -20.92 -0.44
C LEU A 424 -34.59 -22.27 -1.00
N VAL A 425 -35.87 -22.35 -1.33
CA VAL A 425 -36.46 -23.51 -1.99
C VAL A 425 -37.00 -23.12 -3.37
N SER A 426 -36.86 -24.02 -4.33
CA SER A 426 -37.50 -23.85 -5.64
C SER A 426 -39.02 -23.96 -5.49
N SER A 427 -39.76 -23.04 -6.08
CA SER A 427 -41.22 -22.89 -5.94
C SER A 427 -42.10 -24.02 -6.52
N ASN A 428 -41.54 -25.20 -6.81
CA ASN A 428 -42.26 -26.32 -7.42
C ASN A 428 -42.69 -27.45 -6.48
N THR A 429 -42.70 -27.23 -5.16
CA THR A 429 -43.18 -28.24 -4.19
C THR A 429 -44.18 -27.66 -3.21
N ALA A 430 -45.30 -27.15 -3.72
CA ALA A 430 -46.51 -26.94 -2.93
C ALA A 430 -47.77 -27.22 -3.75
N SER A 431 -48.02 -28.49 -4.12
CA SER A 431 -49.34 -29.12 -4.05
C SER A 431 -49.38 -30.54 -4.68
N SER A 432 -50.11 -31.42 -3.99
CA SER A 432 -50.63 -32.74 -4.42
C SER A 432 -49.79 -34.01 -4.11
N GLN A 433 -50.23 -34.69 -3.05
CA GLN A 433 -50.17 -36.15 -2.98
C GLN A 433 -51.01 -36.77 -4.10
N ARG A 434 -50.44 -37.63 -4.95
CA ARG A 434 -51.04 -38.94 -5.32
C ARG A 434 -50.09 -39.80 -6.15
N LYS A 435 -49.91 -41.04 -5.70
CA LYS A 435 -49.22 -42.15 -6.37
C LYS A 435 -49.77 -42.36 -7.79
N ASN A 436 -48.91 -42.38 -8.82
CA ASN A 436 -48.85 -43.50 -9.76
C ASN A 436 -47.58 -43.49 -10.63
N LYS A 437 -46.93 -44.66 -10.72
CA LYS A 437 -45.79 -44.96 -11.59
C LYS A 437 -46.26 -45.16 -13.04
N LYS A 438 -45.66 -44.45 -14.01
CA LYS A 438 -45.38 -45.01 -15.35
C LYS A 438 -44.26 -44.25 -16.08
N LYS A 439 -43.48 -45.01 -16.86
CA LYS A 439 -42.18 -44.70 -17.48
C LYS A 439 -42.26 -43.78 -18.72
N VAL A 440 -41.30 -42.83 -18.75
CA VAL A 440 -40.37 -42.41 -19.83
C VAL A 440 -40.91 -41.90 -21.18
N LYS A 441 -40.50 -40.67 -21.54
CA LYS A 441 -39.71 -40.38 -22.77
C LYS A 441 -39.06 -38.99 -22.71
N THR A 442 -37.82 -38.95 -23.21
CA THR A 442 -36.91 -37.80 -23.36
C THR A 442 -37.34 -36.87 -24.49
N ALA A 443 -37.27 -35.56 -24.26
CA ALA A 443 -37.17 -34.53 -25.31
C ALA A 443 -36.47 -33.27 -24.78
N SER A 444 -35.87 -32.57 -25.73
CA SER A 444 -34.82 -31.55 -25.72
C SER A 444 -35.08 -30.23 -24.98
N ALA A 445 -33.96 -29.59 -24.65
CA ALA A 445 -33.77 -28.30 -24.00
C ALA A 445 -34.58 -27.12 -24.57
N ALA A 446 -35.18 -26.36 -23.66
CA ALA A 446 -35.59 -24.98 -23.85
C ALA A 446 -35.11 -24.17 -22.63
N VAL A 447 -34.57 -22.98 -22.89
CA VAL A 447 -34.07 -22.01 -21.90
C VAL A 447 -35.26 -21.50 -21.09
N THR A 448 -35.56 -22.15 -19.98
CA THR A 448 -36.47 -21.64 -18.96
C THR A 448 -35.68 -20.82 -17.94
N SER A 449 -36.11 -19.58 -17.70
CA SER A 449 -35.72 -18.80 -16.54
C SER A 449 -35.76 -19.66 -15.27
N PRO A 450 -34.76 -19.59 -14.37
CA PRO A 450 -34.77 -20.38 -13.15
C PRO A 450 -36.06 -20.12 -12.36
N PRO A 451 -36.67 -21.16 -11.77
CA PRO A 451 -37.92 -21.00 -11.03
C PRO A 451 -37.75 -19.96 -9.92
N PRO A 452 -38.77 -19.15 -9.60
CA PRO A 452 -38.67 -18.14 -8.55
C PRO A 452 -38.33 -18.82 -7.23
N LEU A 453 -37.22 -18.40 -6.61
CA LEU A 453 -36.77 -18.91 -5.32
C LEU A 453 -37.62 -18.28 -4.21
N SER A 454 -38.18 -19.11 -3.33
CA SER A 454 -38.91 -18.66 -2.14
C SER A 454 -38.14 -19.00 -0.87
N VAL A 455 -38.32 -18.20 0.17
CA VAL A 455 -37.71 -18.40 1.49
C VAL A 455 -38.40 -19.58 2.20
N ASP A 456 -37.63 -20.51 2.73
CA ASP A 456 -38.12 -21.62 3.56
C ASP A 456 -38.48 -21.10 4.95
N SER A 457 -39.78 -20.91 5.20
CA SER A 457 -40.29 -20.42 6.49
C SER A 457 -40.10 -21.42 7.64
N GLY A 458 -39.79 -22.69 7.35
CA GLY A 458 -39.51 -23.72 8.35
C GLY A 458 -38.04 -23.83 8.72
N PHE A 459 -37.15 -23.09 8.05
CA PHE A 459 -35.72 -23.14 8.30
C PHE A 459 -35.33 -22.32 9.54
N LEU A 460 -34.58 -22.94 10.45
CA LEU A 460 -33.97 -22.29 11.60
C LEU A 460 -32.45 -22.38 11.46
N CYS A 461 -31.79 -21.23 11.37
CA CYS A 461 -30.36 -21.17 11.01
C CYS A 461 -29.40 -21.62 12.12
N CYS A 462 -29.86 -21.83 13.36
CA CYS A 462 -29.03 -22.35 14.44
C CYS A 462 -29.85 -23.07 15.51
N ALA A 463 -29.22 -23.98 16.25
CA ALA A 463 -29.87 -24.77 17.32
C ALA A 463 -30.48 -23.89 18.42
N HIS A 464 -29.93 -22.69 18.67
CA HIS A 464 -30.52 -21.75 19.63
C HIS A 464 -31.90 -21.28 19.19
N HIS A 465 -32.14 -21.11 17.88
CA HIS A 465 -33.48 -20.76 17.37
C HIS A 465 -34.49 -21.88 17.62
N GLU A 466 -34.08 -23.15 17.55
CA GLU A 466 -34.96 -24.28 17.90
C GLU A 466 -35.41 -24.19 19.36
N VAL A 467 -34.48 -23.92 20.29
CA VAL A 467 -34.78 -23.76 21.72
C VAL A 467 -35.65 -22.52 21.97
N MET A 468 -35.37 -21.41 21.30
CA MET A 468 -36.18 -20.19 21.42
C MET A 468 -37.62 -20.41 20.94
N VAL A 469 -37.80 -21.04 19.77
CA VAL A 469 -39.13 -21.36 19.23
C VAL A 469 -39.85 -22.36 20.13
N ALA A 470 -39.16 -23.38 20.62
CA ALA A 470 -39.73 -24.33 21.59
C ALA A 470 -40.19 -23.61 22.87
N GLY A 471 -39.38 -22.69 23.42
CA GLY A 471 -39.72 -21.88 24.59
C GLY A 471 -40.94 -20.98 24.36
N LEU A 472 -41.00 -20.27 23.23
CA LEU A 472 -42.16 -19.44 22.86
C LEU A 472 -43.44 -20.27 22.70
N THR A 473 -43.31 -21.49 22.15
CA THR A 473 -44.41 -22.44 22.00
C THR A 473 -44.94 -22.88 23.36
N VAL A 474 -44.05 -23.16 24.33
CA VAL A 474 -44.43 -23.49 25.72
C VAL A 474 -45.14 -22.33 26.41
N LEU A 475 -44.74 -21.09 26.12
CA LEU A 475 -45.37 -19.87 26.65
C LEU A 475 -46.68 -19.50 25.96
N GLY A 476 -47.12 -20.25 24.94
CA GLY A 476 -48.36 -19.98 24.20
C GLY A 476 -48.33 -18.72 23.33
N VAL A 477 -47.14 -18.15 23.10
CA VAL A 477 -46.97 -16.93 22.32
C VAL A 477 -47.13 -17.27 20.83
N GLY A 478 -48.16 -16.74 20.18
CA GLY A 478 -48.44 -16.95 18.75
C GLY A 478 -49.48 -18.03 18.41
N MET A 479 -50.14 -18.64 19.41
CA MET A 479 -51.30 -19.50 19.15
C MET A 479 -52.49 -18.64 18.67
N PRO A 480 -53.16 -18.98 17.55
CA PRO A 480 -54.36 -18.26 17.12
C PRO A 480 -55.43 -18.38 18.21
N GLN A 481 -55.87 -17.25 18.77
CA GLN A 481 -57.03 -17.23 19.65
C GLN A 481 -58.21 -17.86 18.89
N ASN A 482 -58.77 -18.92 19.47
CA ASN A 482 -59.85 -19.71 18.88
C ASN A 482 -60.98 -18.84 18.33
N LYS A 483 -61.31 -19.08 17.06
CA LYS A 483 -62.58 -18.68 16.44
C LYS A 483 -63.74 -19.21 17.28
N GLY A 484 -64.67 -18.33 17.67
CA GLY A 484 -65.91 -18.79 18.29
C GLY A 484 -66.75 -17.73 18.99
N VAL A 485 -67.16 -16.67 18.29
CA VAL A 485 -68.44 -16.01 18.59
C VAL A 485 -69.11 -15.67 17.25
N PHE A 486 -70.13 -16.45 16.91
CA PHE A 486 -71.17 -16.06 15.96
C PHE A 486 -72.15 -15.15 16.69
N VAL A 487 -72.42 -13.96 16.14
CA VAL A 487 -73.69 -13.25 16.35
C VAL A 487 -74.09 -12.65 14.99
N CYS A 488 -75.38 -12.82 14.69
CA CYS A 488 -76.11 -12.52 13.46
C CYS A 488 -75.80 -11.18 12.78
#